data_AF-A0A2K8MBU8-F1
#
_entry.id   AF-A0A2K8MBU8-F1
#
_cell.length_a   1.000
_cell.length_b   1.000
_cell.length_c   1.000
_cell.angle_alpha   90.00
_cell.angle_beta   90.00
_cell.angle_gamma   90.00
#
_symmetry.space_group_name_H-M   'P 1'
#
loop_
_entity.id
_entity.type
_entity.pdbx_description
1 polymer ?
#
loop_
_entity_poly.entity_id
_entity_poly.type
_entity_poly.pdbx_seq_one_letter_code
_entity_poly.pdbx_strand_id
1 'polypeptide(L)'
;MWEDTAFTVASGQAKTTAPDGFVLEPDEAKQLLSKLMTVKEKLTEMRRNAVNLCGMKAPAQDPSTLAAHVAMVGDGKGKLGAYSYGGGHIDLQIAYVDEFIRRIAEALGMTESSDHQQSAMMKSVDPQETTE
;
A
#
# COMPACT_ATOMS: atom_id res chain seq x y z
N MET A 1 8.33 -8.81 12.22
CA MET A 1 8.50 -7.34 12.27
C MET A 1 7.36 -6.65 13.02
N TRP A 2 6.12 -7.16 12.99
CA TRP A 2 4.96 -6.50 13.59
C TRP A 2 4.36 -7.19 14.84
N GLU A 3 5.00 -8.24 15.36
CA GLU A 3 4.40 -9.13 16.38
C GLU A 3 4.12 -8.40 17.71
N ASP A 4 4.89 -7.36 18.03
CA ASP A 4 4.78 -6.63 19.30
C ASP A 4 4.18 -5.21 19.17
N THR A 5 3.71 -4.82 17.99
CA THR A 5 3.23 -3.45 17.74
C THR A 5 1.70 -3.34 17.81
N ALA A 6 1.16 -2.79 18.89
CA ALA A 6 -0.28 -2.53 19.02
C ALA A 6 -0.69 -1.14 18.45
N PHE A 7 -1.86 -1.11 17.80
CA PHE A 7 -2.54 0.13 17.40
C PHE A 7 -3.84 0.25 18.18
N THR A 8 -4.03 1.40 18.82
CA THR A 8 -5.24 1.70 19.60
C THR A 8 -5.81 3.02 19.13
N VAL A 9 -7.12 3.03 18.87
CA VAL A 9 -7.85 4.27 18.60
C VAL A 9 -8.61 4.65 19.87
N ALA A 10 -8.27 5.80 20.46
CA ALA A 10 -8.87 6.26 21.70
C ALA A 10 -8.89 7.80 21.73
N SER A 11 -9.89 8.36 22.41
CA SER A 11 -10.06 9.81 22.54
C SER A 11 -10.11 10.27 23.99
N GLY A 12 -9.66 11.51 24.23
CA GLY A 12 -9.76 12.17 25.53
C GLY A 12 -9.09 11.37 26.66
N GLN A 13 -9.80 11.13 27.77
CA GLN A 13 -9.26 10.37 28.91
C GLN A 13 -8.91 8.91 28.56
N ALA A 14 -9.60 8.28 27.60
CA ALA A 14 -9.29 6.91 27.18
C ALA A 14 -7.91 6.79 26.53
N LYS A 15 -7.38 7.89 25.96
CA LYS A 15 -6.00 7.94 25.44
C LYS A 15 -4.96 7.79 26.54
N THR A 16 -5.21 8.33 27.73
CA THR A 16 -4.27 8.30 28.87
C THR A 16 -4.17 6.94 29.56
N THR A 17 -5.15 6.06 29.32
CA THR A 17 -5.18 4.69 29.85
C THR A 17 -4.97 3.64 28.76
N ALA A 18 -4.61 4.06 27.54
CA ALA A 18 -4.40 3.15 26.43
C ALA A 18 -3.15 2.28 26.67
N PRO A 19 -3.16 1.02 26.19
CA PRO A 19 -1.98 0.15 26.25
C PRO A 19 -0.76 0.75 25.55
N ASP A 20 0.45 0.29 25.93
CA ASP A 20 1.68 0.67 25.24
C ASP A 20 1.60 0.37 23.74
N GLY A 21 1.91 1.36 22.91
CA GLY A 21 1.81 1.26 21.45
C GLY A 21 1.48 2.58 20.77
N PHE A 22 1.02 2.51 19.52
CA PHE A 22 0.56 3.69 18.78
C PHE A 22 -0.89 4.01 19.14
N VAL A 23 -1.08 5.14 19.81
CA VAL A 23 -2.42 5.63 20.17
C VAL A 23 -2.78 6.82 19.28
N LEU A 24 -3.81 6.64 18.46
CA LEU A 24 -4.32 7.64 17.53
C LEU A 24 -5.70 8.12 17.96
N GLU A 25 -5.99 9.40 17.78
CA GLU A 25 -7.37 9.86 17.82
C GLU A 25 -8.15 9.30 16.61
N PRO A 26 -9.48 9.10 16.70
CA PRO A 26 -10.27 8.53 15.62
C PRO A 26 -10.10 9.25 14.27
N ASP A 27 -10.05 10.58 14.28
CA ASP A 27 -9.89 11.36 13.05
C ASP A 27 -8.46 11.30 12.50
N GLU A 28 -7.45 11.24 13.36
CA GLU A 28 -6.05 11.02 12.96
C GLU A 28 -5.88 9.65 12.30
N ALA A 29 -6.51 8.61 12.88
CA ALA A 29 -6.49 7.26 12.35
C ALA A 29 -7.16 7.18 10.97
N LYS A 30 -8.32 7.81 10.78
CA LYS A 30 -9.00 7.89 9.46
C LYS A 30 -8.16 8.62 8.42
N GLN A 31 -7.55 9.75 8.80
CA GLN A 31 -6.68 10.51 7.90
C GLN A 31 -5.43 9.72 7.52
N LEU A 32 -4.82 9.02 8.47
CA LEU A 32 -3.66 8.18 8.23
C LEU A 32 -4.02 7.00 7.32
N LEU A 33 -5.15 6.35 7.56
CA LEU A 33 -5.68 5.27 6.71
C LEU A 33 -5.84 5.73 5.26
N SER A 34 -6.49 6.87 5.04
CA SER A 34 -6.66 7.46 3.70
C SER A 34 -5.32 7.77 3.01
N LYS A 35 -4.34 8.29 3.75
CA LYS A 35 -2.98 8.54 3.23
C LYS A 35 -2.28 7.23 2.84
N LEU A 36 -2.37 6.21 3.67
CA LEU A 36 -1.77 4.90 3.42
C LEU A 36 -2.39 4.22 2.20
N MET A 37 -3.71 4.31 2.00
CA MET A 37 -4.38 3.81 0.80
C MET A 37 -3.84 4.50 -0.46
N THR A 38 -3.71 5.83 -0.45
CA THR A 38 -3.09 6.58 -1.55
C THR A 38 -1.64 6.14 -1.82
N VAL A 39 -0.88 5.85 -0.76
CA VAL A 39 0.50 5.34 -0.91
C VAL A 39 0.51 3.94 -1.51
N LYS A 40 -0.39 3.05 -1.08
CA LYS A 40 -0.53 1.70 -1.63
C LYS A 40 -0.85 1.73 -3.13
N GLU A 41 -1.71 2.64 -3.57
CA GLU A 41 -2.03 2.83 -4.99
C GLU A 41 -0.78 3.20 -5.79
N LYS A 42 0.00 4.17 -5.30
CA LYS A 42 1.27 4.59 -5.93
C LYS A 42 2.27 3.44 -5.99
N LEU A 43 2.43 2.68 -4.91
CA LEU A 43 3.33 1.52 -4.87
C LEU A 43 2.87 0.44 -5.85
N THR A 44 1.56 0.22 -5.96
CA THR A 44 0.98 -0.73 -6.93
C THR A 44 1.26 -0.30 -8.36
N GLU A 45 1.16 0.99 -8.66
CA GLU A 45 1.55 1.53 -9.96
C GLU A 45 3.04 1.34 -10.24
N MET A 46 3.90 1.66 -9.26
CA MET A 46 5.35 1.42 -9.36
C MET A 46 5.67 -0.05 -9.59
N ARG A 47 4.96 -0.97 -8.93
CA ARG A 47 5.10 -2.42 -9.13
C ARG A 47 4.80 -2.81 -10.57
N ARG A 48 3.71 -2.30 -11.15
CA ARG A 48 3.38 -2.56 -12.58
C ARG A 48 4.47 -2.06 -13.50
N ASN A 49 5.02 -0.87 -13.23
CA ASN A 49 6.13 -0.31 -14.00
C ASN A 49 7.39 -1.17 -13.88
N ALA A 50 7.72 -1.66 -12.68
CA ALA A 50 8.84 -2.55 -12.46
C ALA A 50 8.68 -3.88 -13.22
N VAL A 51 7.48 -4.46 -13.25
CA VAL A 51 7.18 -5.66 -14.06
C VAL A 51 7.44 -5.39 -15.54
N ASN A 52 6.98 -4.26 -16.07
CA ASN A 52 7.21 -3.89 -17.47
C ASN A 52 8.71 -3.72 -17.78
N LEU A 53 9.45 -3.04 -16.88
CA LEU A 53 10.90 -2.86 -17.03
C LEU A 53 11.66 -4.19 -16.97
N CYS A 54 11.24 -5.11 -16.11
CA CYS A 54 11.81 -6.46 -16.04
C CYS A 54 11.47 -7.32 -17.28
N GLY A 55 10.44 -6.94 -18.05
CA GLY A 55 10.05 -7.59 -19.30
C GLY A 55 10.76 -7.06 -20.55
N MET A 56 11.61 -6.04 -20.42
CA MET A 56 12.34 -5.45 -21.55
C MET A 56 13.27 -6.48 -22.20
N LYS A 57 13.52 -6.34 -23.51
CA LYS A 57 14.50 -7.13 -24.26
C LYS A 57 15.65 -6.24 -24.69
N ALA A 58 16.83 -6.82 -24.83
CA ALA A 58 17.99 -6.12 -25.38
C ALA A 58 17.68 -5.60 -26.81
N PRO A 59 17.93 -4.31 -27.11
CA PRO A 59 17.65 -3.75 -28.43
C PRO A 59 18.64 -4.20 -29.52
N ALA A 60 19.80 -4.75 -29.13
CA ALA A 60 20.84 -5.27 -29.99
C ALA A 60 21.56 -6.45 -29.32
N GLN A 61 22.29 -7.22 -30.13
CA GLN A 61 23.03 -8.41 -29.70
C GLN A 61 24.53 -8.16 -29.52
N ASP A 62 24.99 -6.91 -29.65
CA ASP A 62 26.38 -6.60 -29.38
C ASP A 62 26.70 -6.78 -27.88
N PRO A 63 27.96 -7.08 -27.53
CA PRO A 63 28.33 -7.39 -26.15
C PRO A 63 27.98 -6.26 -25.15
N SER A 64 28.07 -5.00 -25.56
CA SER A 64 27.84 -3.87 -24.66
C SER A 64 26.35 -3.71 -24.33
N THR A 65 25.49 -3.85 -25.33
CA THR A 65 24.03 -3.82 -25.16
C THR A 65 23.55 -4.98 -24.28
N LEU A 66 24.07 -6.18 -24.50
CA LEU A 66 23.73 -7.34 -23.67
C LEU A 66 24.20 -7.17 -22.22
N ALA A 67 25.41 -6.64 -22.01
CA ALA A 67 25.92 -6.37 -20.67
C ALA A 67 25.05 -5.34 -19.93
N ALA A 68 24.65 -4.25 -20.60
CA ALA A 68 23.74 -3.26 -20.04
C ALA A 68 22.36 -3.86 -19.74
N HIS A 69 21.81 -4.66 -20.66
CA HIS A 69 20.54 -5.35 -20.45
C HIS A 69 20.58 -6.27 -19.22
N VAL A 70 21.63 -7.07 -19.07
CA VAL A 70 21.82 -7.94 -17.90
C VAL A 70 21.97 -7.15 -16.60
N ALA A 71 22.65 -6.00 -16.62
CA ALA A 71 22.76 -5.15 -15.44
C ALA A 71 21.41 -4.56 -15.00
N MET A 72 20.55 -4.19 -15.95
CA MET A 72 19.27 -3.55 -15.67
C MET A 72 18.16 -4.56 -15.36
N VAL A 73 18.02 -5.60 -16.19
CA VAL A 73 16.91 -6.56 -16.14
C VAL A 73 17.33 -7.87 -15.47
N GLY A 74 18.56 -8.32 -15.71
CA GLY A 74 19.06 -9.62 -15.28
C GLY A 74 19.32 -10.56 -16.45
N ASP A 75 19.80 -11.76 -16.17
CA ASP A 75 20.16 -12.76 -17.18
C ASP A 75 19.10 -13.85 -17.40
N GLY A 76 17.98 -13.81 -16.67
CA GLY A 76 16.93 -14.83 -16.69
C GLY A 76 17.35 -16.19 -16.13
N LYS A 77 18.56 -16.33 -15.58
CA LYS A 77 19.14 -17.56 -15.03
C LYS A 77 19.47 -17.44 -13.53
N GLY A 78 18.98 -16.39 -12.88
CA GLY A 78 19.13 -16.16 -11.44
C GLY A 78 19.94 -14.92 -11.09
N LYS A 79 20.61 -14.27 -12.06
CA LYS A 79 21.22 -12.95 -11.83
C LYS A 79 20.15 -11.88 -11.98
N LEU A 80 19.77 -11.28 -10.85
CA LEU A 80 18.84 -10.15 -10.82
C LEU A 80 19.53 -8.87 -11.28
N GLY A 81 18.85 -8.12 -12.15
CA GLY A 81 19.23 -6.76 -12.50
C GLY A 81 18.67 -5.72 -11.53
N ALA A 82 19.07 -4.46 -11.73
CA ALA A 82 18.62 -3.33 -10.92
C ALA A 82 17.07 -3.23 -10.81
N TYR A 83 16.35 -3.46 -11.90
CA TYR A 83 14.89 -3.39 -11.92
C TYR A 83 14.25 -4.50 -11.10
N SER A 84 14.79 -5.73 -11.12
CA SER A 84 14.27 -6.83 -10.33
C SER A 84 14.51 -6.62 -8.83
N TYR A 85 15.68 -6.09 -8.45
CA TYR A 85 15.94 -5.68 -7.06
C TYR A 85 14.99 -4.58 -6.61
N GLY A 86 14.82 -3.53 -7.42
CA GLY A 86 13.86 -2.45 -7.12
C GLY A 86 12.42 -2.96 -7.00
N GLY A 87 11.99 -3.86 -7.89
CA GLY A 87 10.69 -4.52 -7.83
C GLY A 87 10.47 -5.28 -6.52
N GLY A 88 11.47 -6.05 -6.08
CA GLY A 88 11.40 -6.75 -4.78
C GLY A 88 11.26 -5.81 -3.58
N HIS A 89 11.93 -4.65 -3.60
CA HIS A 89 11.74 -3.63 -2.56
C HIS A 89 10.34 -3.03 -2.56
N ILE A 90 9.75 -2.80 -3.73
CA ILE A 90 8.37 -2.33 -3.84
C ILE A 90 7.40 -3.37 -3.27
N ASP A 91 7.60 -4.65 -3.54
CA ASP A 91 6.78 -5.73 -2.98
C ASP A 91 6.83 -5.74 -1.43
N LEU A 92 8.02 -5.55 -0.85
CA LEU A 92 8.17 -5.43 0.60
C LEU A 92 7.46 -4.19 1.17
N GLN A 93 7.53 -3.06 0.47
CA GLN A 93 6.84 -1.83 0.88
C GLN A 93 5.32 -2.00 0.82
N ILE A 94 4.79 -2.67 -0.21
CA ILE A 94 3.35 -2.96 -0.31
C ILE A 94 2.94 -3.85 0.86
N ALA A 95 3.66 -4.93 1.15
CA ALA A 95 3.34 -5.82 2.26
C ALA A 95 3.35 -5.08 3.62
N TYR A 96 4.30 -4.16 3.81
CA TYR A 96 4.36 -3.32 5.00
C TYR A 96 3.14 -2.38 5.11
N VAL A 97 2.80 -1.68 4.02
CA VAL A 97 1.66 -0.74 4.00
C VAL A 97 0.34 -1.48 4.16
N ASP A 98 0.19 -2.66 3.56
CA ASP A 98 -1.00 -3.52 3.70
C ASP A 98 -1.25 -3.91 5.16
N GLU A 99 -0.20 -4.36 5.85
CA GLU A 99 -0.30 -4.70 7.27
C GLU A 99 -0.67 -3.47 8.12
N PHE A 100 -0.13 -2.30 7.78
CA PHE A 100 -0.42 -1.07 8.50
C PHE A 100 -1.88 -0.61 8.29
N ILE A 101 -2.36 -0.65 7.04
CA ILE A 101 -3.76 -0.38 6.69
C ILE A 101 -4.69 -1.32 7.47
N ARG A 102 -4.39 -2.63 7.46
CA ARG A 102 -5.18 -3.64 8.15
C ARG A 102 -5.32 -3.34 9.65
N ARG A 103 -4.20 -3.08 10.34
CA ARG A 103 -4.22 -2.82 11.79
C ARG A 103 -4.93 -1.52 12.17
N ILE A 104 -4.78 -0.45 11.38
CA ILE A 104 -5.52 0.79 11.64
C ILE A 104 -7.02 0.58 11.40
N ALA A 105 -7.40 -0.11 10.34
CA ALA A 105 -8.80 -0.43 10.05
C ALA A 105 -9.43 -1.27 11.18
N GLU A 106 -8.72 -2.31 11.64
CA GLU A 106 -9.14 -3.12 12.79
C GLU A 106 -9.29 -2.28 14.06
N ALA A 107 -8.34 -1.39 14.36
CA ALA A 107 -8.41 -0.51 15.52
C ALA A 107 -9.55 0.53 15.43
N LEU A 108 -9.96 0.90 14.20
CA LEU A 108 -11.15 1.73 13.93
C LEU A 108 -12.45 0.92 13.97
N GLY A 109 -12.40 -0.40 14.12
CA GLY A 109 -13.57 -1.28 14.04
C GLY A 109 -14.08 -1.51 12.60
N MET A 110 -13.31 -1.10 11.59
CA MET A 110 -13.60 -1.33 10.17
C MET A 110 -13.14 -2.76 9.81
N THR A 111 -14.05 -3.73 9.92
CA THR A 111 -13.81 -5.10 9.44
C THR A 111 -14.36 -5.26 8.02
N GLU A 112 -13.83 -6.22 7.24
CA GLU A 112 -14.16 -6.41 5.81
C GLU A 112 -15.68 -6.49 5.51
N SER A 113 -16.52 -6.86 6.48
CA SER A 113 -17.98 -6.86 6.32
C SER A 113 -18.63 -5.47 6.28
N SER A 114 -18.01 -4.46 6.90
CA SER A 114 -18.59 -3.13 7.08
C SER A 114 -18.33 -2.20 5.88
N ASP A 115 -17.22 -2.41 5.17
CA ASP A 115 -16.81 -1.59 4.02
C ASP A 115 -17.69 -1.83 2.77
N HIS A 116 -18.23 -3.03 2.59
CA HIS A 116 -19.18 -3.31 1.51
C HIS A 116 -20.48 -2.50 1.66
N GLN A 117 -20.88 -2.16 2.89
CA GLN A 117 -22.05 -1.33 3.16
C GLN A 117 -21.77 0.17 2.97
N GLN A 118 -20.59 0.66 3.38
CA GLN A 118 -20.26 2.09 3.22
C GLN A 118 -19.95 2.48 1.77
N SER A 119 -19.27 1.63 1.00
CA SER A 119 -19.03 1.90 -0.42
C SER A 119 -20.32 1.89 -1.26
N ALA A 120 -21.30 1.06 -0.89
CA ALA A 120 -22.63 1.05 -1.51
C ALA A 120 -23.44 2.30 -1.14
N MET A 121 -23.35 2.78 0.10
CA MET A 121 -24.11 3.94 0.59
C MET A 121 -23.58 5.27 0.00
N MET A 122 -22.28 5.37 -0.29
CA MET A 122 -21.71 6.55 -0.97
C MET A 122 -22.06 6.61 -2.47
N LYS A 123 -22.45 5.48 -3.09
CA LYS A 123 -22.92 5.45 -4.49
C LYS A 123 -24.40 5.78 -4.65
N SER A 124 -25.19 5.79 -3.58
CA SER A 124 -26.65 5.96 -3.64
C SER A 124 -27.16 7.36 -3.25
N VAL A 125 -26.28 8.31 -2.94
CA VAL A 125 -26.68 9.70 -2.67
C VAL A 125 -26.52 10.53 -3.93
N ASP A 126 -27.50 10.41 -4.83
CA ASP A 126 -27.76 11.36 -5.90
C ASP A 126 -28.75 12.41 -5.36
N PRO A 127 -28.41 13.71 -5.30
CA PRO A 127 -29.30 14.71 -4.75
C PRO A 127 -30.43 15.03 -5.74
N GLN A 128 -31.61 14.46 -5.51
CA GLN A 128 -32.84 15.05 -6.05
C GLN A 128 -33.12 16.35 -5.28
N GLU A 129 -32.82 17.48 -5.91
CA GLU A 129 -33.30 18.80 -5.49
C GLU A 129 -34.83 18.84 -5.55
N THR A 130 -35.45 18.96 -4.38
CA THR A 130 -36.85 19.37 -4.21
C THR A 130 -36.94 20.88 -4.47
N THR A 131 -37.55 21.26 -5.59
CA THR A 131 -38.09 22.61 -5.79
C THR A 131 -39.53 22.67 -5.28
N GLU A 132 -39.77 23.46 -4.24
CA GLU A 132 -41.07 24.10 -3.96
C GLU A 132 -41.02 25.57 -4.41
#